data_AF-A0AA95MJH8-F1
#
_entry.id   AF-A0AA95MJH8-F1
#
_cell.length_a   1.000
_cell.length_b   1.000
_cell.length_c   1.000
_cell.angle_alpha   90.00
_cell.angle_beta   90.00
_cell.angle_gamma   90.00
#
_symmetry.space_group_name_H-M   'P 1'
#
loop_
_entity.id
_entity.type
_entity.pdbx_description
1 polymer ?
#
loop_
_entity_poly.entity_id
_entity_poly.type
_entity_poly.pdbx_seq_one_letter_code
_entity_poly.pdbx_strand_id
1 'polypeptide(L)'
;MKEKGILYIFAFIIVLAAAIGATKLQWDLGSTETASTVKSKPVLVQLTEKGRPDAETMGLLNAPPLQPATHVDRWNPKLHQDSCLACHGKPDTGAPTPTAGHFYDNDTKGKVFRDNCIQCHAQQNETKTKTAFNK
;
A
#
# COMPACT_ATOMS: atom_id res chain seq x y z
N MET A 1 22.56 -52.64 -21.07
CA MET A 1 22.44 -51.39 -20.27
C MET A 1 22.79 -50.12 -21.04
N LYS A 2 23.73 -50.14 -22.01
CA LYS A 2 24.15 -48.94 -22.78
C LYS A 2 23.07 -48.38 -23.72
N GLU A 3 22.29 -49.24 -24.38
CA GLU A 3 21.29 -48.81 -25.38
C GLU A 3 20.10 -48.04 -24.78
N LYS A 4 19.57 -48.53 -23.64
CA LYS A 4 18.49 -47.83 -22.92
C LYS A 4 18.96 -46.50 -22.33
N GLY A 5 20.23 -46.43 -21.90
CA GLY A 5 20.82 -45.19 -21.38
C GLY A 5 20.90 -44.07 -22.43
N ILE A 6 21.28 -44.41 -23.67
CA ILE A 6 21.30 -43.46 -24.79
C ILE A 6 19.88 -42.97 -25.11
N LEU A 7 18.89 -43.87 -25.04
CA LEU A 7 17.48 -43.54 -25.23
C LEU A 7 16.96 -42.54 -24.18
N TYR A 8 17.32 -42.71 -22.91
CA TYR A 8 16.95 -41.77 -21.85
C TYR A 8 17.64 -40.41 -21.99
N ILE A 9 18.90 -40.38 -22.43
CA ILE A 9 19.62 -39.12 -22.68
C ILE A 9 18.96 -38.35 -23.83
N PHE A 10 18.61 -39.03 -24.93
CA PHE A 10 17.89 -38.41 -26.04
C PHE A 10 16.52 -37.88 -25.62
N ALA A 11 15.74 -38.68 -24.86
CA ALA A 11 14.46 -38.24 -24.34
C ALA A 11 14.59 -37.01 -23.42
N PHE A 12 15.62 -36.98 -22.56
CA PHE A 12 15.89 -35.85 -21.69
C PHE A 12 16.22 -34.57 -22.47
N ILE A 13 17.05 -34.67 -23.51
CA ILE A 13 17.41 -33.52 -24.36
C ILE A 13 16.17 -32.98 -25.08
N ILE A 14 15.28 -33.85 -25.58
CA ILE A 14 14.05 -33.43 -26.26
C ILE A 14 13.14 -32.67 -25.29
N VAL A 15 12.95 -33.17 -24.07
CA VAL A 15 12.15 -32.50 -23.04
C VAL A 15 12.78 -31.15 -22.65
N LEU A 16 14.11 -31.08 -22.51
CA LEU A 16 14.80 -29.84 -22.20
C LEU A 16 14.64 -28.80 -23.32
N ALA A 17 14.80 -29.22 -24.58
CA ALA A 17 14.63 -28.36 -25.74
C ALA A 17 13.19 -27.85 -25.88
N ALA A 18 12.20 -28.71 -25.62
CA ALA A 18 10.79 -28.33 -25.60
C ALA A 18 10.48 -27.33 -24.48
N ALA A 19 11.03 -27.51 -23.28
CA ALA A 19 10.85 -26.57 -22.16
C ALA A 19 11.47 -25.19 -22.44
N ILE A 20 12.69 -25.16 -22.99
CA ILE A 20 13.38 -23.92 -23.37
C ILE A 20 12.63 -23.23 -24.52
N GLY A 21 12.16 -24.00 -25.52
CA GLY A 21 11.36 -23.51 -26.63
C GLY A 21 10.04 -22.90 -26.18
N ALA A 22 9.30 -23.59 -25.29
CA ALA A 22 8.06 -23.09 -24.71
C ALA A 22 8.28 -21.81 -23.89
N THR A 23 9.39 -21.72 -23.14
CA THR A 23 9.72 -20.52 -22.35
C THR A 23 10.03 -19.32 -23.25
N LYS A 24 10.78 -19.52 -24.35
CA LYS A 24 11.07 -18.49 -25.35
C LYS A 24 9.80 -18.05 -26.08
N LEU A 25 8.96 -19.01 -26.46
CA LEU A 25 7.69 -18.75 -27.13
C LEU A 25 6.69 -18.03 -26.22
N GLN A 26 6.66 -18.33 -24.93
CA GLN A 26 5.83 -17.62 -23.95
C GLN A 26 6.30 -16.19 -23.70
N TRP A 27 7.59 -15.89 -23.81
CA TRP A 27 8.09 -14.51 -23.80
C TRP A 27 7.71 -13.73 -25.05
N ASP A 28 7.67 -14.38 -26.22
CA ASP A 28 7.29 -13.74 -27.49
C ASP A 28 5.77 -13.55 -27.59
N LEU A 29 4.96 -14.55 -27.22
CA LEU A 29 3.49 -14.47 -27.21
C LEU A 29 2.94 -13.68 -26.01
N GLY A 30 3.66 -13.64 -24.88
CA GLY A 30 3.30 -12.81 -23.72
C GLY A 30 3.62 -11.33 -23.90
N SER A 31 4.27 -10.94 -25.00
CA SER A 31 4.58 -9.53 -25.31
C SER A 31 3.55 -8.86 -26.23
N THR A 32 2.46 -9.54 -26.58
CA THR A 32 1.37 -8.97 -27.39
C THR A 32 0.11 -8.81 -26.52
N GLU A 33 -0.17 -7.55 -26.17
CA GLU A 33 -1.33 -7.01 -25.43
C GLU A 33 -1.29 -7.11 -23.89
N THR A 34 -0.75 -6.12 -23.19
CA THR A 34 -1.45 -4.86 -22.84
C THR A 34 -0.55 -3.96 -22.01
N ALA A 35 -0.72 -2.66 -22.22
CA ALA A 35 -0.06 -1.54 -21.55
C ALA A 35 1.45 -1.40 -21.83
N SER A 36 1.75 -0.63 -22.88
CA SER A 36 2.81 0.37 -22.81
C SER A 36 2.66 1.14 -21.50
N THR A 37 3.28 0.64 -20.45
CA THR A 37 3.58 1.42 -19.27
C THR A 37 4.71 2.32 -19.72
N VAL A 38 4.35 3.41 -20.42
CA VAL A 38 5.19 4.60 -20.44
C VAL A 38 5.47 4.83 -18.96
N LYS A 39 6.73 4.65 -18.55
CA LYS A 39 7.26 5.24 -17.32
C LYS A 39 7.19 6.75 -17.50
N SER A 40 5.96 7.28 -17.54
CA SER A 40 5.69 8.62 -17.14
C SER A 40 6.01 8.58 -15.67
N LYS A 41 7.21 9.07 -15.31
CA LYS A 41 7.42 9.58 -13.95
C LYS A 41 6.14 10.35 -13.63
N PRO A 42 5.47 10.12 -12.50
CA PRO A 42 4.27 10.87 -12.18
C PRO A 42 4.62 12.34 -12.33
N VAL A 43 4.13 12.95 -13.40
CA VAL A 43 4.29 14.38 -13.62
C VAL A 43 3.35 14.94 -12.58
N LEU A 44 3.91 15.34 -11.44
CA LEU A 44 3.21 16.20 -10.51
C LEU A 44 2.72 17.36 -11.36
N VAL A 45 1.39 17.45 -11.51
CA VAL A 45 0.73 18.59 -12.15
C VAL A 45 0.94 19.76 -11.21
N GLN A 46 2.14 20.34 -11.29
CA GLN A 46 2.52 21.51 -10.54
C GLN A 46 1.92 22.67 -11.33
N LEU A 47 0.90 23.29 -10.76
CA LEU A 47 0.26 24.48 -11.33
C LEU A 47 1.38 25.49 -11.66
N THR A 48 1.51 25.85 -12.93
CA THR A 48 2.53 26.77 -13.45
C THR A 48 2.28 28.22 -13.07
N GLU A 49 1.11 28.50 -12.51
CA GLU A 49 0.69 29.83 -12.10
C GLU A 49 1.18 30.13 -10.67
N LYS A 50 1.79 31.30 -10.48
CA LYS A 50 2.13 31.92 -9.17
C LYS A 50 0.87 32.31 -8.35
N GLY A 51 -0.22 31.54 -8.48
CA GLY A 51 -1.57 31.92 -8.06
C GLY A 51 -2.17 31.06 -6.96
N ARG A 52 -1.39 30.20 -6.28
CA ARG A 52 -1.86 29.55 -5.05
C ARG A 52 -1.06 30.03 -3.84
N PRO A 53 -1.30 31.28 -3.37
CA PRO A 53 -0.64 31.80 -2.16
C PRO A 53 -0.98 31.00 -0.89
N ASP A 54 -1.87 30.00 -0.94
CA ASP A 54 -2.49 29.42 0.26
C ASP A 54 -2.52 27.89 0.30
N ALA A 55 -1.74 27.17 -0.52
CA ALA A 55 -1.69 25.71 -0.41
C ALA A 55 -1.21 25.26 0.99
N GLU A 56 -0.40 26.07 1.68
CA GLU A 56 0.02 25.84 3.06
C GLU A 56 -1.11 25.97 4.08
N THR A 57 -2.09 26.83 3.81
CA THR A 57 -3.20 27.14 4.71
C THR A 57 -4.47 26.36 4.35
N MET A 58 -4.47 25.67 3.20
CA MET A 58 -5.52 24.73 2.80
C MET A 58 -5.46 23.45 3.64
N GLY A 59 -6.01 23.53 4.85
CA GLY A 59 -6.36 22.35 5.64
C GLY A 59 -7.39 21.51 4.88
N LEU A 60 -7.09 20.23 4.69
CA LEU A 60 -8.07 19.27 4.20
C LEU A 60 -9.19 19.16 5.24
N LEU A 61 -10.39 19.60 4.88
CA LEU A 61 -11.58 19.39 5.70
C LEU A 61 -11.75 17.88 5.91
N ASN A 62 -11.86 17.47 7.18
CA ASN A 62 -11.95 16.06 7.60
C ASN A 62 -10.70 15.21 7.30
N ALA A 63 -9.51 15.81 7.26
CA ALA A 63 -8.27 15.02 7.30
C ALA A 63 -8.25 14.09 8.51
N PRO A 64 -7.80 12.83 8.36
CA PRO A 64 -7.56 11.95 9.49
C PRO A 64 -6.61 12.62 10.50
N PRO A 65 -6.94 12.63 11.81
CA PRO A 65 -6.04 13.17 12.82
C PRO A 65 -4.73 12.39 12.84
N LEU A 66 -3.63 13.11 13.00
CA LEU A 66 -2.33 12.50 13.16
C LEU A 66 -2.22 11.82 14.55
N GLN A 67 -1.49 10.71 14.64
CA GLN A 67 -1.26 10.02 15.89
C GLN A 67 -0.22 10.78 16.73
N PRO A 68 -0.44 10.98 18.03
CA PRO A 68 0.57 11.56 18.91
C PRO A 68 1.88 10.76 18.87
N ALA A 69 3.02 11.41 19.08
CA ALA A 69 4.32 10.73 19.13
C ALA A 69 4.37 9.59 20.19
N THR A 70 3.56 9.69 21.24
CA THR A 70 3.40 8.68 22.29
C THR A 70 2.66 7.41 21.86
N HIS A 71 2.12 7.38 20.63
CA HIS A 71 1.48 6.20 20.04
C HIS A 71 2.48 5.32 19.27
N VAL A 72 3.78 5.64 19.32
CA VAL A 72 4.82 4.79 18.74
C VAL A 72 4.69 3.35 19.27
N ASP A 73 4.86 2.39 18.36
CA ASP A 73 4.78 0.94 18.62
C ASP A 73 3.41 0.41 19.11
N ARG A 74 2.34 1.21 19.08
CA ARG A 74 0.98 0.73 19.41
C ARG A 74 0.35 -0.08 18.30
N TRP A 75 0.71 0.23 17.05
CA TRP A 75 0.28 -0.57 15.90
C TRP A 75 0.98 -1.92 15.91
N ASN A 76 0.21 -3.00 15.98
CA ASN A 76 0.70 -4.35 15.79
C ASN A 76 0.21 -4.91 14.45
N PRO A 77 1.11 -5.12 13.46
CA PRO A 77 0.73 -5.62 12.14
C PRO A 77 0.01 -6.98 12.16
N LYS A 78 0.17 -7.79 13.20
CA LYS A 78 -0.52 -9.08 13.33
C LYS A 78 -1.94 -8.95 13.87
N LEU A 79 -2.19 -7.94 14.71
CA LEU A 79 -3.49 -7.69 15.32
C LEU A 79 -4.32 -6.67 14.53
N HIS A 80 -3.71 -5.99 13.56
CA HIS A 80 -4.33 -4.97 12.75
C HIS A 80 -5.09 -3.94 13.62
N GLN A 81 -6.35 -3.63 13.28
CA GLN A 81 -7.20 -2.67 13.98
C GLN A 81 -7.38 -3.00 15.46
N ASP A 82 -7.30 -4.28 15.85
CA ASP A 82 -7.57 -4.70 17.22
C ASP A 82 -6.51 -4.12 18.19
N SER A 83 -5.30 -3.87 17.70
CA SER A 83 -4.26 -3.18 18.46
C SER A 83 -4.63 -1.73 18.81
N CYS A 84 -5.29 -1.03 17.89
CA CYS A 84 -5.75 0.35 18.09
C CYS A 84 -7.07 0.40 18.86
N LEU A 85 -7.99 -0.53 18.57
CA LEU A 85 -9.31 -0.63 19.20
C LEU A 85 -9.23 -1.07 20.67
N ALA A 86 -8.09 -1.58 21.13
CA ALA A 86 -7.86 -1.83 22.55
C ALA A 86 -8.15 -0.59 23.42
N CYS A 87 -7.86 0.60 22.90
CA CYS A 87 -8.25 1.89 23.50
C CYS A 87 -9.40 2.54 22.74
N HIS A 88 -9.26 2.72 21.42
CA HIS A 88 -10.21 3.48 20.62
C HIS A 88 -11.59 2.80 20.47
N GLY A 89 -11.71 1.49 20.74
CA GLY A 89 -12.99 0.78 20.70
C GLY A 89 -13.80 0.84 22.00
N LYS A 90 -13.27 1.49 23.05
CA LYS A 90 -13.87 1.48 24.39
C LYS A 90 -14.04 2.91 24.91
N PRO A 91 -15.25 3.30 25.37
CA PRO A 91 -15.52 4.66 25.83
C PRO A 91 -14.72 5.05 27.08
N ASP A 92 -14.37 4.10 27.95
CA ASP A 92 -13.80 4.37 29.27
C ASP A 92 -12.27 4.53 29.30
N THR A 93 -11.61 4.54 28.13
CA THR A 93 -10.14 4.62 28.05
C THR A 93 -9.62 6.04 27.93
N GLY A 94 -10.52 7.01 27.71
CA GLY A 94 -10.18 8.40 27.38
C GLY A 94 -9.68 8.60 25.95
N ALA A 95 -9.52 7.52 25.16
CA ALA A 95 -9.21 7.63 23.74
C ALA A 95 -10.49 7.93 22.93
N PRO A 96 -10.44 8.84 21.94
CA PRO A 96 -11.60 9.14 21.12
C PRO A 96 -12.01 7.93 20.28
N THR A 97 -13.29 7.58 20.29
CA THR A 97 -13.79 6.46 19.50
C THR A 97 -13.80 6.81 18.01
N PRO A 98 -13.50 5.87 17.09
CA PRO A 98 -13.61 6.12 15.65
C PRO A 98 -15.03 6.53 15.29
N THR A 99 -15.15 7.48 14.36
CA THR A 99 -16.45 7.92 13.85
C THR A 99 -17.10 6.83 12.99
N ALA A 100 -18.41 6.94 12.75
CA ALA A 100 -19.19 5.99 11.96
C ALA A 100 -18.57 5.63 10.59
N GLY A 101 -17.87 6.58 9.94
CA GLY A 101 -17.19 6.35 8.65
C GLY A 101 -16.01 5.37 8.69
N HIS A 102 -15.60 4.90 9.88
CA HIS A 102 -14.60 3.84 10.04
C HIS A 102 -15.21 2.43 9.98
N PHE A 103 -16.54 2.32 9.99
CA PHE A 103 -17.25 1.06 10.07
C PHE A 103 -18.10 0.82 8.83
N TYR A 104 -18.31 -0.45 8.49
CA TYR A 104 -19.30 -0.82 7.48
C TYR A 104 -20.69 -0.31 7.89
N ASP A 105 -21.45 0.14 6.90
CA ASP A 105 -22.84 0.61 7.07
C ASP A 105 -23.02 1.77 8.07
N ASN A 106 -21.92 2.45 8.44
CA ASN A 106 -21.90 3.50 9.47
C ASN A 106 -22.32 3.02 10.88
N ASP A 107 -22.25 1.71 11.15
CA ASP A 107 -22.53 1.15 12.48
C ASP A 107 -21.26 1.09 13.34
N THR A 108 -21.16 1.95 14.36
CA THR A 108 -20.00 2.01 15.27
C THR A 108 -19.83 0.77 16.15
N LYS A 109 -20.82 -0.13 16.17
CA LYS A 109 -20.73 -1.44 16.82
C LYS A 109 -20.37 -2.56 15.83
N GLY A 110 -20.34 -2.25 14.54
CA GLY A 110 -20.10 -3.17 13.46
C GLY A 110 -18.61 -3.43 13.19
N LYS A 111 -18.32 -4.00 12.02
CA LYS A 111 -16.96 -4.30 11.58
C LYS A 111 -16.27 -3.04 11.04
N VAL A 112 -15.00 -2.85 11.38
CA VAL A 112 -14.17 -1.78 10.80
C VAL A 112 -13.89 -2.06 9.32
N PHE A 113 -14.10 -1.04 8.47
CA PHE A 113 -13.86 -1.10 7.02
C PHE A 113 -12.38 -0.90 6.66
N ARG A 114 -11.69 0.02 7.36
CA ARG A 114 -10.26 0.32 7.18
C ARG A 114 -9.47 -0.20 8.35
N ASP A 115 -9.12 -1.48 8.27
CA ASP A 115 -8.51 -2.25 9.36
C ASP A 115 -7.03 -1.89 9.62
N ASN A 116 -6.40 -1.18 8.68
CA ASN A 116 -5.03 -0.70 8.79
C ASN A 116 -4.96 0.80 9.06
N CYS A 117 -5.13 1.17 10.33
CA CYS A 117 -5.30 2.56 10.79
C CYS A 117 -4.14 3.47 10.40
N ILE A 118 -2.91 2.94 10.39
CA ILE A 118 -1.68 3.71 10.10
C ILE A 118 -1.57 4.16 8.64
N GLN A 119 -2.40 3.64 7.72
CA GLN A 119 -2.43 4.09 6.33
C GLN A 119 -2.96 5.52 6.18
N CYS A 120 -3.81 5.95 7.12
CA CYS A 120 -4.44 7.26 7.11
C CYS A 120 -4.01 8.12 8.30
N HIS A 121 -3.86 7.52 9.48
CA HIS A 121 -3.42 8.22 10.69
C HIS A 121 -1.91 8.14 10.81
N ALA A 122 -1.19 9.07 10.18
CA ALA A 122 0.27 9.14 10.30
C ALA A 122 0.72 9.66 11.67
N GLN A 123 1.89 9.24 12.15
CA GLN A 123 2.47 9.72 13.40
C GLN A 123 2.96 11.17 13.28
N GLN A 124 2.69 11.98 14.30
CA GLN A 124 3.30 13.30 14.48
C GLN A 124 4.73 13.11 14.96
N ASN A 125 5.69 13.31 14.06
CA ASN A 125 7.08 13.45 14.45
C ASN A 125 7.29 14.90 14.88
N GLU A 126 7.62 15.12 16.16
CA GLU A 126 7.93 16.47 16.67
C GLU A 126 9.16 17.03 15.96
N THR A 127 8.92 17.73 14.86
CA THR A 127 9.85 18.68 14.28
C THR A 127 9.07 19.95 14.07
N LYS A 128 9.25 20.93 14.97
CA LYS A 128 8.70 22.28 14.88
C LYS A 128 9.21 23.07 13.66
N THR A 129 9.68 22.41 12.61
CA THR A 129 10.56 23.01 11.59
C THR A 129 10.11 22.76 10.16
N LYS A 130 8.91 22.22 9.91
CA LYS A 130 8.41 22.09 8.54
C LYS A 130 7.14 22.90 8.34
N THR A 131 7.31 24.19 8.05
CA THR A 131 6.40 24.82 7.08
C THR A 131 6.42 23.96 5.81
N ALA A 132 5.24 23.69 5.24
CA ALA A 132 5.12 22.78 4.10
C ALA A 132 5.95 23.26 2.89
N PHE A 133 6.32 24.54 2.85
CA PHE A 133 7.35 25.10 2.01
C PHE A 133 8.36 25.90 2.86
N ASN A 134 9.65 25.65 2.64
CA ASN A 134 10.72 26.46 3.21
C ASN A 134 10.64 27.88 2.62
N LYS A 135 10.83 28.91 3.45
CA LYS A 135 11.31 30.23 2.98
C LYS A 135 12.80 30.17 2.68
#